data_AF-A0A562J2G4-F1
#
_entry.id   AF-A0A562J2G4-F1
#
_cell.length_a   1.000
_cell.length_b   1.000
_cell.length_c   1.000
_cell.angle_alpha   90.00
_cell.angle_beta   90.00
_cell.angle_gamma   90.00
#
_symmetry.space_group_name_H-M   'P 1'
#
loop_
_entity.id
_entity.type
_entity.pdbx_description
1 polymer ?
#
loop_
_entity_poly.entity_id
_entity_poly.type
_entity_poly.pdbx_seq_one_letter_code
_entity_poly.pdbx_strand_id
1 'polypeptide(L)'
;MTDVFTPTLETPWRILLCHKHPVSARLRFLVPENPKAGVVVPESLPPLCVVAEPDQQPNVQSHPATALNLLKQRMPNLDPEFEICSEYQLYLETSEGLMPVYLATLNGHNLCDIPEGMRWMELTQSIGMPWLDREILRRAYEVLVG
;
A
#
# COMPACT_ATOMS: atom_id res chain seq x y z
N MET A 1 29.79 -17.42 -12.52
CA MET A 1 28.34 -17.66 -12.61
C MET A 1 27.71 -16.29 -12.60
N THR A 2 27.40 -15.77 -13.78
CA THR A 2 26.96 -14.38 -13.96
C THR A 2 25.52 -14.30 -13.51
N ASP A 3 25.28 -13.58 -12.42
CA ASP A 3 23.95 -13.25 -11.95
C ASP A 3 23.33 -12.35 -13.02
N VAL A 4 22.40 -12.90 -13.79
CA VAL A 4 21.63 -12.15 -14.77
C VAL A 4 20.65 -11.34 -13.94
N PHE A 5 21.04 -10.12 -13.59
CA PHE A 5 20.17 -9.10 -13.04
C PHE A 5 19.06 -8.88 -14.06
N THR A 6 17.99 -9.64 -13.93
CA THR A 6 16.74 -9.35 -14.60
C THR A 6 16.21 -8.16 -13.82
N PRO A 7 16.19 -6.93 -14.38
CA PRO A 7 15.50 -5.86 -13.71
C PRO A 7 14.03 -6.30 -13.66
N THR A 8 13.60 -6.82 -12.51
CA THR A 8 12.18 -6.88 -12.20
C THR A 8 11.72 -5.44 -12.37
N LEU A 9 10.91 -5.17 -13.39
CA LEU A 9 10.43 -3.83 -13.68
C LEU A 9 9.77 -3.31 -12.41
N GLU A 10 10.47 -2.43 -11.68
CA GLU A 10 9.97 -1.89 -10.43
C GLU A 10 8.65 -1.20 -10.74
N THR A 11 7.62 -1.58 -10.00
CA THR A 11 6.30 -0.99 -10.21
C THR A 11 6.40 0.49 -9.83
N PRO A 12 5.98 1.45 -10.69
CA PRO A 12 6.15 2.88 -10.42
C PRO A 12 5.11 3.42 -9.41
N TRP A 13 4.49 2.53 -8.63
CA TRP A 13 3.46 2.83 -7.66
C TRP A 13 3.42 1.74 -6.60
N ARG A 14 2.81 2.06 -5.47
CA ARG A 14 2.50 1.11 -4.39
C ARG A 14 1.06 1.29 -3.96
N ILE A 15 0.46 0.25 -3.40
CA ILE A 15 -0.89 0.27 -2.84
C ILE A 15 -0.82 -0.23 -1.40
N LEU A 16 -1.43 0.52 -0.49
CA LEU A 16 -1.82 0.04 0.83
C LEU A 16 -3.25 -0.50 0.74
N LEU A 17 -3.46 -1.71 1.28
CA LEU A 17 -4.77 -2.35 1.32
C LEU A 17 -5.33 -2.27 2.73
N CYS A 18 -6.59 -1.88 2.88
CA CYS A 18 -7.25 -1.88 4.18
C CYS A 18 -8.72 -2.29 4.10
N HIS A 19 -9.22 -2.85 5.19
CA HIS A 19 -10.64 -3.03 5.43
C HIS A 19 -11.15 -1.94 6.38
N LYS A 20 -12.23 -1.25 5.96
CA LYS A 20 -12.93 -0.23 6.75
C LYS A 20 -14.28 -0.77 7.21
N HIS A 21 -14.42 -0.94 8.53
CA HIS A 21 -15.70 -1.33 9.10
C HIS A 21 -16.67 -0.14 9.08
N PRO A 22 -17.92 -0.29 8.59
CA PRO A 22 -18.81 0.85 8.34
C PRO A 22 -19.30 1.54 9.62
N VAL A 23 -19.43 0.80 10.72
CA VAL A 23 -20.04 1.29 11.98
C VAL A 23 -19.05 1.40 13.14
N SER A 24 -17.76 1.12 12.93
CA SER A 24 -16.76 1.24 13.99
C SER A 24 -15.48 1.85 13.44
N ALA A 25 -14.71 2.56 14.28
CA ALA A 25 -13.39 3.07 13.91
C ALA A 25 -12.32 1.97 13.70
N ARG A 26 -12.73 0.70 13.60
CA ARG A 26 -11.82 -0.43 13.40
C ARG A 26 -11.38 -0.47 11.94
N LEU A 27 -10.11 -0.11 11.75
CA LEU A 27 -9.38 -0.34 10.52
C LEU A 27 -8.45 -1.54 10.67
N ARG A 28 -8.40 -2.36 9.63
CA ARG A 28 -7.40 -3.42 9.51
C ARG A 28 -6.69 -3.27 8.17
N PHE A 29 -5.38 -3.46 8.17
CA PHE A 29 -4.54 -3.40 6.99
C PHE A 29 -4.20 -4.81 6.54
N LEU A 30 -4.33 -5.08 5.25
CA LEU A 30 -3.88 -6.33 4.64
C LEU A 30 -2.45 -6.11 4.17
N VAL A 31 -1.50 -6.73 4.86
CA VAL A 31 -0.06 -6.51 4.64
C VAL A 31 0.64 -7.83 4.32
N PRO A 32 1.82 -7.79 3.66
CA PRO A 32 2.67 -8.96 3.56
C PRO A 32 2.99 -9.59 4.93
N GLU A 33 3.02 -10.92 4.99
CA GLU A 33 3.36 -11.65 6.20
C GLU A 33 4.85 -11.51 6.54
N ASN A 34 5.72 -11.49 5.52
CA ASN A 34 7.15 -11.22 5.67
C ASN A 34 7.37 -9.77 6.15
N PRO A 35 7.87 -9.54 7.37
CA PRO A 35 8.04 -8.17 7.91
C PRO A 35 9.01 -7.31 7.09
N LYS A 36 9.94 -7.91 6.36
CA LYS A 36 10.89 -7.18 5.50
C LYS A 36 10.23 -6.60 4.25
N ALA A 37 9.03 -7.06 3.88
CA ALA A 37 8.30 -6.54 2.73
C ALA A 37 7.52 -5.24 3.05
N GLY A 38 7.42 -4.86 4.33
CA GLY A 38 6.75 -3.63 4.76
C GLY A 38 5.23 -3.76 4.77
N VAL A 39 4.52 -2.70 4.37
CA VAL A 39 3.05 -2.61 4.46
C VAL A 39 2.34 -2.41 3.11
N VAL A 40 3.09 -2.31 2.03
CA VAL A 40 2.55 -2.01 0.69
C VAL A 40 2.75 -3.16 -0.29
N VAL A 41 1.99 -3.12 -1.37
CA VAL A 41 1.97 -4.12 -2.45
C VAL A 41 2.05 -3.42 -3.82
N PRO A 42 2.41 -4.11 -4.92
CA PRO A 42 2.79 -5.53 -5.03
C PRO A 42 4.20 -5.84 -4.53
N GLU A 43 5.03 -4.81 -4.34
CA GLU A 43 6.45 -4.92 -4.00
C GLU A 43 6.74 -4.11 -2.73
N SER A 44 7.84 -4.42 -2.05
CA SER A 44 8.33 -3.59 -0.95
C SER A 44 8.69 -2.19 -1.44
N LEU A 45 8.78 -1.23 -0.51
CA LEU A 45 9.34 0.08 -0.82
C LEU A 45 10.81 -0.06 -1.25
N PRO A 46 11.26 0.70 -2.26
CA PRO A 46 12.68 0.80 -2.57
C PRO A 46 13.48 1.30 -1.35
N PRO A 47 14.77 0.96 -1.24
CA PRO A 47 15.60 1.43 -0.14
C PRO A 47 15.72 2.96 -0.17
N LEU A 48 15.88 3.56 1.01
CA LEU A 48 16.12 5.00 1.19
C LEU A 48 14.98 5.93 0.72
N CYS A 49 13.77 5.40 0.50
CA CYS A 49 12.60 6.24 0.23
C CYS A 49 12.30 7.15 1.42
N VAL A 50 11.88 8.37 1.14
CA VAL A 50 11.37 9.32 2.14
C VAL A 50 10.02 9.87 1.71
N VAL A 51 9.24 10.38 2.65
CA VAL A 51 7.98 11.05 2.30
C VAL A 51 8.31 12.36 1.59
N ALA A 52 7.71 12.57 0.42
CA ALA A 52 7.85 13.81 -0.33
C ALA A 52 7.20 14.98 0.41
N GLU A 53 7.67 16.19 0.11
CA GLU A 53 7.08 17.43 0.61
C GLU A 53 5.64 17.60 0.08
N PRO A 54 4.74 18.27 0.84
CA PRO A 54 3.31 18.31 0.51
C PRO A 54 2.94 18.91 -0.85
N ASP A 55 3.80 19.75 -1.42
CA ASP A 55 3.62 20.44 -2.70
C ASP A 55 4.27 19.69 -3.88
N GLN A 56 4.98 18.60 -3.61
CA GLN A 56 5.59 17.77 -4.65
C GLN A 56 4.59 16.76 -5.20
N GLN A 57 4.34 16.85 -6.51
CA GLN A 57 3.56 15.87 -7.25
C GLN A 57 4.28 15.49 -8.55
N PRO A 58 4.21 14.21 -8.98
CA PRO A 58 4.80 13.79 -10.23
C PRO A 58 4.06 14.41 -11.42
N ASN A 59 4.81 14.85 -12.43
CA ASN A 59 4.25 15.34 -13.70
C ASN A 59 3.45 14.27 -14.44
N VAL A 60 3.82 13.00 -14.27
CA VAL A 60 3.15 11.83 -14.86
C VAL A 60 3.09 10.73 -13.81
N GLN A 61 1.89 10.21 -13.54
CA GLN A 61 1.68 9.05 -12.67
C GLN A 61 0.67 8.09 -13.29
N SER A 62 0.74 6.82 -12.90
CA SER A 62 -0.33 5.87 -13.24
C SER A 62 -1.64 6.31 -12.60
N HIS A 63 -2.75 6.15 -13.31
CA HIS A 63 -4.05 6.43 -12.70
C HIS A 63 -4.32 5.40 -11.57
N PRO A 64 -4.82 5.81 -10.38
CA PRO A 64 -5.03 4.89 -9.25
C PRO A 64 -5.88 3.66 -9.60
N ALA A 65 -6.96 3.84 -10.37
CA ALA A 65 -7.79 2.72 -10.81
C ALA A 65 -7.04 1.74 -11.73
N THR A 66 -6.14 2.24 -12.58
CA THR A 66 -5.29 1.39 -13.43
C THR A 66 -4.30 0.60 -12.58
N ALA A 67 -3.69 1.25 -11.58
CA ALA A 67 -2.79 0.59 -10.64
C ALA A 67 -3.51 -0.55 -9.87
N LEU A 68 -4.71 -0.30 -9.35
CA LEU A 68 -5.50 -1.32 -8.65
C LEU A 68 -5.90 -2.48 -9.56
N ASN A 69 -6.29 -2.21 -10.81
CA ASN A 69 -6.60 -3.26 -11.77
C ASN A 69 -5.38 -4.13 -12.09
N LEU A 70 -4.20 -3.52 -12.26
CA LEU A 70 -2.94 -4.26 -12.43
C LEU A 70 -2.57 -5.06 -11.18
N LEU A 71 -2.83 -4.53 -9.98
CA LEU A 71 -2.63 -5.26 -8.73
C LEU A 71 -3.51 -6.51 -8.68
N LYS A 72 -4.82 -6.39 -8.97
CA LYS A 72 -5.76 -7.52 -9.00
C LYS A 72 -5.36 -8.59 -10.02
N GLN A 73 -4.75 -8.20 -11.15
CA GLN A 73 -4.20 -9.14 -12.13
C GLN A 73 -2.97 -9.89 -11.60
N ARG A 74 -2.12 -9.24 -10.80
CA ARG A 74 -0.92 -9.85 -10.21
C ARG A 74 -1.23 -10.68 -8.96
N MET A 75 -2.32 -10.34 -8.26
CA MET A 75 -2.80 -11.01 -7.06
C MET A 75 -4.22 -11.51 -7.30
N PRO A 76 -4.41 -12.62 -8.04
CA PRO A 76 -5.74 -13.10 -8.44
C PRO A 76 -6.63 -13.53 -7.26
N ASN A 77 -6.04 -13.79 -6.09
CA ASN A 77 -6.76 -14.09 -4.85
C ASN A 77 -7.12 -12.84 -4.03
N LEU A 78 -6.77 -11.64 -4.51
CA LEU A 78 -7.19 -10.39 -3.89
C LEU A 78 -8.68 -10.16 -4.15
N ASP A 79 -9.39 -9.72 -3.12
CA ASP A 79 -10.82 -9.46 -3.23
C ASP A 79 -11.14 -8.44 -4.36
N PRO A 80 -12.05 -8.76 -5.29
CA PRO A 80 -12.41 -7.84 -6.36
C PRO A 80 -13.13 -6.58 -5.87
N GLU A 81 -13.67 -6.56 -4.65
CA GLU A 81 -14.40 -5.43 -4.06
C GLU A 81 -13.51 -4.33 -3.47
N PHE A 82 -12.18 -4.49 -3.49
CA PHE A 82 -11.30 -3.37 -3.16
C PHE A 82 -11.52 -2.20 -4.14
N GLU A 83 -11.68 -1.00 -3.58
CA GLU A 83 -11.89 0.26 -4.30
C GLU A 83 -10.84 1.30 -3.91
N ILE A 84 -10.47 2.22 -4.81
CA ILE A 84 -9.53 3.30 -4.50
C ILE A 84 -10.17 4.31 -3.54
N CYS A 85 -9.42 4.71 -2.52
CA CYS A 85 -9.72 5.90 -1.70
C CYS A 85 -9.02 7.13 -2.31
N SER A 86 -9.80 8.04 -2.89
CA SER A 86 -9.30 9.25 -3.57
C SER A 86 -8.72 10.30 -2.62
N GLU A 87 -9.08 10.23 -1.35
CA GLU A 87 -8.70 11.18 -0.31
C GLU A 87 -7.28 10.92 0.22
N TYR A 88 -6.74 9.73 -0.04
CA TYR A 88 -5.38 9.38 0.36
C TYR A 88 -4.37 9.82 -0.69
N GLN A 89 -3.56 10.81 -0.33
CA GLN A 89 -2.49 11.32 -1.17
C GLN A 89 -1.15 11.15 -0.44
N LEU A 90 -0.30 10.26 -0.96
CA LEU A 90 1.05 10.08 -0.49
C LEU A 90 2.00 9.87 -1.67
N TYR A 91 3.07 10.67 -1.68
CA TYR A 91 4.18 10.54 -2.60
C TYR A 91 5.45 10.27 -1.80
N LEU A 92 6.29 9.38 -2.33
CA LEU A 92 7.60 9.07 -1.78
C LEU A 92 8.67 9.54 -2.78
N GLU A 93 9.71 10.20 -2.28
CA GLU A 93 10.92 10.43 -3.07
C GLU A 93 11.73 9.14 -3.11
N THR A 94 12.12 8.73 -4.32
CA THR A 94 12.99 7.58 -4.60
C THR A 94 14.15 8.03 -5.51
N SER A 95 15.11 7.13 -5.79
CA SER A 95 16.18 7.42 -6.77
C SER A 95 15.66 7.70 -8.18
N GLU A 96 14.47 7.18 -8.52
CA GLU A 96 13.84 7.30 -9.83
C GLU A 96 12.82 8.45 -9.91
N GLY A 97 12.61 9.16 -8.80
CA GLY A 97 11.69 10.30 -8.70
C GLY A 97 10.55 10.06 -7.71
N LEU A 98 9.41 10.72 -7.94
CA LEU A 98 8.25 10.64 -7.05
C LEU A 98 7.42 9.39 -7.34
N MET A 99 7.33 8.50 -6.36
CA MET A 99 6.51 7.30 -6.41
C MET A 99 5.20 7.50 -5.62
N PRO A 100 4.03 7.38 -6.25
CA PRO A 100 2.76 7.39 -5.55
C PRO A 100 2.53 6.13 -4.70
N VAL A 101 1.96 6.32 -3.52
CA VAL A 101 1.36 5.27 -2.70
C VAL A 101 -0.15 5.53 -2.65
N TYR A 102 -0.93 4.64 -3.26
CA TYR A 102 -2.38 4.70 -3.22
C TYR A 102 -2.93 3.89 -2.05
N LEU A 103 -4.18 4.17 -1.70
CA LEU A 103 -4.95 3.40 -0.72
C LEU A 103 -6.13 2.74 -1.42
N ALA A 104 -6.31 1.44 -1.20
CA ALA A 104 -7.53 0.74 -1.57
C ALA A 104 -8.24 0.17 -0.34
N THR A 105 -9.54 0.39 -0.28
CA THR A 105 -10.42 0.02 0.82
C THR A 105 -11.36 -1.11 0.41
N LEU A 106 -11.46 -2.12 1.26
CA LEU A 106 -12.59 -3.05 1.28
C LEU A 106 -13.58 -2.55 2.33
N ASN A 107 -14.78 -2.19 1.90
CA ASN A 107 -15.83 -1.69 2.79
C ASN A 107 -16.77 -2.84 3.14
N GLY A 108 -17.04 -3.04 4.43
CA GLY A 108 -17.93 -4.13 4.83
C GLY A 108 -17.85 -4.46 6.31
N HIS A 109 -18.70 -5.38 6.73
CA HIS A 109 -18.67 -5.90 8.10
C HIS A 109 -17.62 -7.01 8.26
N ASN A 110 -17.36 -7.75 7.19
CA ASN A 110 -16.51 -8.92 7.20
C ASN A 110 -15.21 -8.64 6.45
N LEU A 111 -14.14 -9.23 6.96
CA LEU A 111 -12.89 -9.32 6.22
C LEU A 111 -13.07 -10.31 5.06
N CYS A 112 -12.37 -10.06 3.95
CA CYS A 112 -12.20 -11.07 2.90
C CYS A 112 -11.23 -12.17 3.35
N ASP A 113 -11.23 -13.27 2.59
CA ASP A 113 -10.21 -14.30 2.72
C ASP A 113 -8.81 -13.70 2.53
N ILE A 114 -7.84 -14.23 3.28
CA ILE A 114 -6.47 -13.72 3.28
C ILE A 114 -5.71 -14.33 2.10
N PRO A 115 -5.18 -13.54 1.15
CA PRO A 115 -4.30 -14.07 0.10
C PRO A 115 -3.05 -14.71 0.70
N GLU A 116 -2.49 -15.70 0.02
CA GLU A 116 -1.26 -16.38 0.46
C GLU A 116 -0.11 -15.38 0.71
N GLY A 117 0.60 -15.57 1.83
CA GLY A 117 1.71 -14.71 2.23
C GLY A 117 1.30 -13.32 2.73
N MET A 118 0.01 -13.11 3.03
CA MET A 118 -0.51 -11.88 3.64
C MET A 118 -1.13 -12.14 5.01
N ARG A 119 -1.40 -11.07 5.74
CA ARG A 119 -2.09 -11.09 7.03
C ARG A 119 -2.85 -9.80 7.27
N TRP A 120 -3.93 -9.90 8.04
CA TRP A 120 -4.59 -8.73 8.59
C TRP A 120 -3.86 -8.21 9.82
N MET A 121 -3.78 -6.89 9.96
CA MET A 121 -3.25 -6.24 11.16
C MET A 121 -3.94 -4.93 11.50
N GLU A 122 -4.02 -4.61 12.78
CA GLU A 122 -4.46 -3.31 13.29
C GLU A 122 -3.28 -2.34 13.43
N LEU A 123 -3.54 -1.03 13.43
CA LEU A 123 -2.48 -0.01 13.56
C LEU A 123 -1.63 -0.20 14.82
N THR A 124 -2.25 -0.61 15.93
CA THR A 124 -1.57 -0.87 17.22
C THR A 124 -0.54 -2.00 17.13
N GLN A 125 -0.71 -2.93 16.18
CA GLN A 125 0.24 -4.02 15.94
C GLN A 125 1.46 -3.57 15.12
N SER A 126 1.52 -2.30 14.68
CA SER A 126 2.67 -1.74 13.95
C SER A 126 3.82 -1.28 14.85
N ILE A 127 3.69 -1.43 16.17
CA ILE A 127 4.75 -1.04 17.11
C ILE A 127 6.01 -1.87 16.82
N GLY A 128 7.14 -1.18 16.64
CA GLY A 128 8.43 -1.78 16.30
C GLY A 128 8.71 -1.94 14.80
N MET A 129 7.73 -1.64 13.93
CA MET A 129 7.97 -1.58 12.49
C MET A 129 8.80 -0.34 12.09
N PRO A 130 9.45 -0.36 10.91
CA PRO A 130 10.16 0.80 10.37
C PRO A 130 9.29 2.08 10.39
N TRP A 131 9.93 3.23 10.59
CA TRP A 131 9.22 4.51 10.71
C TRP A 131 8.35 4.80 9.48
N LEU A 132 8.86 4.58 8.27
CA LEU A 132 8.15 4.89 7.03
C LEU A 132 6.88 4.03 6.87
N ASP A 133 6.96 2.73 7.17
CA ASP A 133 5.80 1.84 7.16
C ASP A 133 4.73 2.33 8.15
N ARG A 134 5.15 2.70 9.37
CA ARG A 134 4.23 3.23 10.38
C ARG A 134 3.61 4.55 9.95
N GLU A 135 4.36 5.42 9.29
CA GLU A 135 3.85 6.70 8.80
C GLU A 135 2.83 6.51 7.66
N ILE A 136 3.06 5.56 6.76
CA ILE A 136 2.10 5.16 5.72
C ILE A 136 0.77 4.71 6.34
N LEU A 137 0.83 3.80 7.32
CA LEU A 137 -0.35 3.30 8.03
C LEU A 137 -1.07 4.41 8.81
N ARG A 138 -0.31 5.29 9.48
CA ARG A 138 -0.85 6.39 10.28
C ARG A 138 -1.61 7.40 9.41
N ARG A 139 -1.05 7.81 8.27
CA ARG A 139 -1.74 8.70 7.32
C ARG A 139 -3.02 8.08 6.79
N ALA A 140 -3.02 6.78 6.52
CA ALA A 140 -4.22 6.10 6.03
C ALA A 140 -5.31 6.06 7.10
N TYR A 141 -4.93 5.83 8.36
CA TYR A 141 -5.84 5.91 9.49
C TYR A 141 -6.45 7.31 9.63
N GLU A 142 -5.64 8.36 9.59
CA GLU A 142 -6.08 9.77 9.67
C GLU A 142 -7.08 10.13 8.56
N VAL A 143 -6.80 9.73 7.31
CA VAL A 143 -7.72 9.96 6.18
C VAL A 143 -9.05 9.23 6.34
N LEU A 144 -9.02 7.99 6.83
CA LEU A 144 -10.21 7.13 6.85
C LEU A 144 -11.10 7.30 8.09
N VAL A 145 -10.52 7.74 9.23
CA VAL A 145 -11.19 7.83 10.54
C VAL A 145 -11.28 9.27 11.04
N GLY A 146 -10.31 10.13 10.74
CA GLY A 146 -10.12 11.45 11.37
C GLY A 146 -9.19 11.37 12.58
#